data_AF-A0A5C7PNE1-F1
#
_entry.id   AF-A0A5C7PNE1-F1
#
_cell.length_a   1.000
_cell.length_b   1.000
_cell.length_c   1.000
_cell.angle_alpha   90.00
_cell.angle_beta   90.00
_cell.angle_gamma   90.00
#
_symmetry.space_group_name_H-M   'P 1'
#
loop_
_entity.id
_entity.type
_entity.pdbx_description
1 polymer ?
#
loop_
_entity_poly.entity_id
_entity_poly.type
_entity_poly.pdbx_seq_one_letter_code
_entity_poly.pdbx_strand_id
1 'polypeptide(L)'
;MTYKEGGAVDEARYQIVQHTRGCVVELARGPGKWFPHFIAMRERSDKTMLPNVSADYWCDTFAAGLKDYQDGSLDAVVVRDGVSGDQSDSVMAEARRALKQGGRLIIANDGLVMMVREGDEFVSWPVYIPPVGKSACVVRYGAIGDTIQATSVLAELKDQGYHVTWMSEPGGELLLRHDPRIDAFMVQDKDQVPNHELPAYWAVQAKRFDKWINLCESVEGTLITLPGRASHRFPHALRHQLCDHNYLEITAKIAELPLRPEHRFYASDEETARAKKFIDEIGEQVNKGFVIGQRWIRPFVILWALAGSSVHKTWPHMDTIVARIMLEMPNAHVIFTGDPACQILETGWENEPRVHCTSGKLEIRDALALAQQCDLVIGPETGMLNAVAFESMPKICFLSHSSVENLTKHWVNTASLFTDETPCYPCHQLHYTFEHCMEHVQTGTAMCQFSIPPDTVWDAVLAAYRGRETVNRIMAA
;
A
#
# COMPACT_ATOMS: atom_id res chain seq x y z
N MET A 1 8.93 25.62 26.46
CA MET A 1 7.94 26.54 25.88
C MET A 1 6.72 25.72 25.52
N THR A 2 5.67 25.84 26.33
CA THR A 2 4.37 25.20 26.10
C THR A 2 3.69 25.88 24.92
N TYR A 3 3.59 25.18 23.79
CA TYR A 3 2.65 25.55 22.72
C TYR A 3 1.25 25.52 23.34
N LYS A 4 0.59 26.68 23.41
CA LYS A 4 -0.82 26.77 23.79
C LYS A 4 -1.62 25.95 22.77
N GLU A 5 -2.50 25.11 23.28
CA GLU A 5 -3.51 24.39 22.50
C GLU A 5 -4.19 25.34 21.51
N GLY A 6 -4.08 25.00 20.23
CA GLY A 6 -4.54 25.77 19.09
C GLY A 6 -6.06 25.90 19.04
N GLY A 7 -6.53 27.11 18.77
CA GLY A 7 -7.95 27.40 18.52
C GLY A 7 -8.43 26.89 17.16
N ALA A 8 -9.64 27.31 16.76
CA ALA A 8 -10.32 26.94 15.51
C ALA A 8 -9.48 27.10 14.21
N VAL A 9 -8.45 27.96 14.23
CA VAL A 9 -7.52 28.21 13.10
C VAL A 9 -6.58 27.01 12.84
N ASP A 10 -6.21 26.24 13.86
CA ASP A 10 -5.37 25.05 13.71
C ASP A 10 -6.16 23.83 13.21
N GLU A 11 -7.49 23.89 13.29
CA GLU A 11 -8.37 22.85 12.79
C GLU A 11 -8.58 22.96 11.27
N ALA A 12 -8.66 24.19 10.74
CA ALA A 12 -8.87 24.47 9.33
C ALA A 12 -7.79 23.86 8.42
N ARG A 13 -6.52 23.89 8.82
CA ARG A 13 -5.42 23.30 8.05
C ARG A 13 -5.57 21.78 7.89
N TYR A 14 -6.07 21.10 8.92
CA TYR A 14 -6.30 19.66 8.86
C TYR A 14 -7.48 19.30 7.94
N GLN A 15 -8.45 20.19 7.79
CA GLN A 15 -9.62 19.96 6.94
C GLN A 15 -9.30 19.92 5.43
N ILE A 16 -8.15 20.46 5.02
CA ILE A 16 -7.76 20.65 3.62
C ILE A 16 -6.58 19.79 3.15
N VAL A 17 -6.13 18.84 3.96
CA VAL A 17 -4.95 18.00 3.64
C VAL A 17 -5.15 17.28 2.30
N GLN A 18 -6.28 16.60 2.10
CA GLN A 18 -6.61 15.94 0.82
C GLN A 18 -6.66 16.91 -0.38
N HIS A 19 -6.79 18.21 -0.09
CA HIS A 19 -6.88 19.28 -1.07
C HIS A 19 -5.54 19.96 -1.41
N THR A 20 -4.50 19.73 -0.61
CA THR A 20 -3.24 20.48 -0.65
C THR A 20 -2.02 19.57 -0.87
N ARG A 21 -2.18 18.66 -1.83
CA ARG A 21 -1.15 17.74 -2.33
C ARG A 21 -0.31 18.43 -3.42
N GLY A 22 0.95 18.03 -3.59
CA GLY A 22 1.85 18.60 -4.59
C GLY A 22 2.40 20.00 -4.23
N CYS A 23 2.51 20.88 -5.23
CA CYS A 23 3.06 22.23 -5.11
C CYS A 23 2.00 23.20 -4.57
N VAL A 24 2.17 23.64 -3.33
CA VAL A 24 1.20 24.47 -2.62
C VAL A 24 1.84 25.78 -2.16
N VAL A 25 1.20 26.90 -2.49
CA VAL A 25 1.59 28.23 -2.00
C VAL A 25 0.64 28.67 -0.89
N GLU A 26 1.20 29.05 0.26
CA GLU A 26 0.46 29.61 1.39
C GLU A 26 0.67 31.14 1.45
N LEU A 27 -0.40 31.89 1.22
CA LEU A 27 -0.47 33.33 1.43
C LEU A 27 -0.91 33.58 2.89
N ALA A 28 -0.01 34.10 3.71
CA ALA A 28 -0.32 34.35 5.11
C ALA A 28 0.49 35.52 5.67
N ARG A 29 0.14 35.94 6.88
CA ARG A 29 0.96 36.82 7.70
C ARG A 29 1.45 36.06 8.93
N GLY A 30 2.65 36.38 9.38
CA GLY A 30 3.28 35.82 10.57
C GLY A 30 4.23 34.65 10.29
N PRO A 31 4.96 34.22 11.34
CA PRO A 31 6.14 33.38 11.21
C PRO A 31 5.84 31.90 10.91
N GLY A 32 4.61 31.44 11.09
CA GLY A 32 4.26 30.02 10.97
C GLY A 32 3.73 29.66 9.59
N LYS A 33 4.16 28.51 9.07
CA LYS A 33 3.49 27.81 7.96
C LYS A 33 2.63 26.66 8.48
N TRP A 34 1.52 26.38 7.82
CA TRP A 34 0.62 25.30 8.24
C TRP A 34 1.21 23.91 8.10
N PHE A 35 1.94 23.63 7.01
CA PHE A 35 2.61 22.36 6.78
C PHE A 35 4.01 22.57 6.19
N PRO A 36 4.97 21.66 6.45
CA PRO A 36 6.35 21.82 5.99
C PRO A 36 6.52 21.93 4.47
N HIS A 37 5.67 21.27 3.67
CA HIS A 37 5.77 21.27 2.21
C HIS A 37 5.15 22.48 1.53
N PHE A 38 4.42 23.33 2.27
CA PHE A 38 3.89 24.57 1.71
C PHE A 38 5.02 25.57 1.48
N ILE A 39 4.95 26.30 0.37
CA ILE A 39 5.77 27.48 0.10
C ILE A 39 5.11 28.67 0.81
N ALA A 40 5.72 29.11 1.92
CA ALA A 40 5.23 30.24 2.68
C ALA A 40 5.58 31.56 1.99
N MET A 41 4.61 32.15 1.28
CA MET A 41 4.71 33.48 0.70
C MET A 41 4.31 34.53 1.74
N ARG A 42 5.14 35.56 1.92
CA ARG A 42 4.90 36.66 2.88
C ARG A 42 5.16 38.01 2.22
N GLU A 43 4.32 38.99 2.53
CA GLU A 43 4.54 40.37 2.10
C GLU A 43 5.65 41.03 2.93
N ARG A 44 6.53 41.81 2.30
CA ARG A 44 7.58 42.57 3.01
C ARG A 44 7.01 43.59 4.01
N SER A 45 5.74 43.97 3.83
CA SER A 45 5.01 44.85 4.73
C SER A 45 4.51 44.13 6.00
N ASP A 46 4.64 42.81 6.09
CA ASP A 46 4.19 42.02 7.23
C ASP A 46 5.05 42.25 8.47
N LYS A 47 4.52 43.04 9.40
CA LYS A 47 5.16 43.39 10.68
C LYS A 47 5.02 42.32 11.75
N THR A 48 4.29 41.23 11.48
CA THR A 48 4.05 40.16 12.46
C THR A 48 5.15 39.09 12.45
N MET A 49 6.08 39.19 11.50
CA MET A 49 7.23 38.30 11.37
C MET A 49 8.25 38.52 12.49
N LEU A 50 8.72 37.41 13.09
CA LEU A 50 9.75 37.45 14.12
C LEU A 50 11.13 37.69 13.48
N PRO A 51 12.06 38.42 14.13
CA PRO A 51 13.36 38.81 13.54
C PRO A 51 14.25 37.67 13.03
N ASN A 52 14.03 36.44 13.50
CA ASN A 52 14.85 35.27 13.18
C ASN A 52 14.10 34.19 12.37
N VAL A 53 12.94 34.55 11.80
CA VAL A 53 12.16 33.65 10.94
C VAL A 53 12.13 34.25 9.54
N SER A 54 12.62 33.51 8.55
CA SER A 54 12.49 33.89 7.14
C SER A 54 11.27 33.21 6.53
N ALA A 55 10.53 33.95 5.70
CA ALA A 55 9.62 33.35 4.75
C ALA A 55 10.39 32.49 3.74
N ASP A 56 9.71 31.51 3.13
CA ASP A 56 10.25 30.77 1.99
C ASP A 56 10.35 31.71 0.77
N TYR A 57 9.41 32.65 0.65
CA TYR A 57 9.38 33.62 -0.44
C TYR A 57 8.82 34.98 0.01
N TRP A 58 9.56 36.06 -0.29
CA TRP A 58 9.19 37.44 0.05
C TRP A 58 8.72 38.21 -1.17
N CYS A 59 7.54 38.81 -1.09
CA CYS A 59 6.97 39.65 -2.15
C CYS A 59 6.58 41.04 -1.65
N ASP A 60 6.44 42.00 -2.56
CA ASP A 60 5.90 43.33 -2.21
C ASP A 60 4.39 43.25 -1.96
N THR A 61 3.67 42.50 -2.81
CA THR A 61 2.27 42.10 -2.65
C THR A 61 2.09 40.65 -3.08
N PHE A 62 1.06 39.97 -2.58
CA PHE A 62 0.79 38.59 -2.98
C PHE A 62 0.55 38.43 -4.50
N ALA A 63 -0.14 39.38 -5.14
CA ALA A 63 -0.36 39.36 -6.58
C ALA A 63 0.96 39.47 -7.36
N ALA A 64 1.91 40.30 -6.90
CA ALA A 64 3.23 40.38 -7.50
C ALA A 64 4.01 39.08 -7.30
N GLY A 65 3.95 38.47 -6.11
CA GLY A 65 4.61 37.20 -5.85
C GLY A 65 4.08 36.04 -6.67
N LEU A 66 2.76 35.98 -6.92
CA LEU A 66 2.16 34.95 -7.76
C LEU A 66 2.56 35.07 -9.25
N LYS A 67 2.94 36.26 -9.74
CA LYS A 67 3.43 36.46 -11.11
C LYS A 67 4.72 35.70 -11.43
N ASP A 68 5.52 35.40 -10.41
CA ASP A 68 6.76 34.65 -10.56
C ASP A 68 6.53 33.15 -10.84
N TYR A 69 5.31 32.65 -10.60
CA TYR A 69 4.92 31.27 -10.90
C TYR A 69 4.45 31.15 -12.34
N GLN A 70 4.85 30.08 -13.01
CA GLN A 70 4.41 29.77 -14.37
C GLN A 70 2.91 29.43 -14.39
N ASP A 71 2.25 29.71 -15.52
CA ASP A 71 0.85 29.35 -15.75
C ASP A 71 0.65 27.84 -15.52
N GLY A 72 -0.34 27.49 -14.69
CA GLY A 72 -0.68 26.09 -14.41
C GLY A 72 0.38 25.29 -13.64
N SER A 73 1.32 25.95 -12.95
CA SER A 73 2.39 25.29 -12.18
C SER A 73 2.02 24.91 -10.74
N LEU A 74 0.93 25.45 -10.20
CA LEU A 74 0.51 25.22 -8.82
C LEU A 74 -0.65 24.22 -8.72
N ASP A 75 -0.59 23.35 -7.70
CA ASP A 75 -1.67 22.42 -7.36
C ASP A 75 -2.71 23.08 -6.45
N ALA A 76 -2.26 23.90 -5.49
CA ALA A 76 -3.14 24.66 -4.62
C ALA A 76 -2.54 26.00 -4.19
N VAL A 77 -3.43 26.96 -3.92
CA VAL A 77 -3.13 28.23 -3.27
C VAL A 77 -4.00 28.32 -2.02
N VAL A 78 -3.39 28.55 -0.87
CA VAL A 78 -4.06 28.66 0.43
C VAL A 78 -3.93 30.09 0.94
N VAL A 79 -5.05 30.74 1.21
CA VAL A 79 -5.13 32.10 1.75
C VAL A 79 -5.58 32.01 3.21
N ARG A 80 -4.73 32.43 4.14
CA ARG A 80 -5.02 32.39 5.58
C ARG A 80 -5.75 33.63 6.08
N ASP A 81 -6.46 33.45 7.19
CA ASP A 81 -7.15 34.53 7.90
C ASP A 81 -6.20 35.70 8.24
N GLY A 82 -6.74 36.92 8.22
CA GLY A 82 -5.95 38.14 8.43
C GLY A 82 -5.14 38.60 7.21
N VAL A 83 -5.22 37.89 6.07
CA VAL A 83 -4.96 38.47 4.73
C VAL A 83 -6.16 39.35 4.33
N SER A 84 -6.54 40.26 5.23
CA SER A 84 -7.59 41.26 5.01
C SER A 84 -6.93 42.53 4.51
N GLY A 85 -6.86 42.65 3.19
CA GLY A 85 -6.30 43.82 2.50
C GLY A 85 -6.41 43.70 0.99
N ASP A 86 -6.16 42.52 0.43
CA ASP A 86 -6.17 42.27 -1.02
C ASP A 86 -6.56 40.81 -1.32
N GLN A 87 -7.82 40.42 -1.04
CA GLN A 87 -8.54 39.55 -2.00
C GLN A 87 -8.94 40.39 -3.23
N SER A 88 -8.02 41.24 -3.67
CA SER A 88 -8.21 42.04 -4.86
C SER A 88 -8.43 41.09 -6.01
N ASP A 89 -9.23 41.52 -6.99
CA ASP A 89 -9.41 40.79 -8.23
C ASP A 89 -8.06 40.38 -8.86
N SER A 90 -6.97 41.10 -8.56
CA SER A 90 -5.62 40.77 -8.97
C SER A 90 -5.02 39.52 -8.31
N VAL A 91 -5.16 39.30 -6.99
CA VAL A 91 -4.68 38.06 -6.34
C VAL A 91 -5.48 36.86 -6.87
N MET A 92 -6.80 37.03 -7.00
CA MET A 92 -7.68 36.01 -7.55
C MET A 92 -7.33 35.67 -9.01
N ALA A 93 -7.05 36.68 -9.84
CA ALA A 93 -6.64 36.49 -11.23
C ALA A 93 -5.29 35.79 -11.35
N GLU A 94 -4.29 36.20 -10.56
CA GLU A 94 -2.96 35.58 -10.59
C GLU A 94 -2.97 34.16 -10.02
N ALA A 95 -3.73 33.91 -8.95
CA ALA A 95 -3.92 32.56 -8.43
C ALA A 95 -4.59 31.66 -9.49
N ARG A 96 -5.60 32.17 -10.20
CA ARG A 96 -6.24 31.42 -11.29
C ARG A 96 -5.26 31.08 -12.40
N ARG A 97 -4.44 32.03 -12.84
CA ARG A 97 -3.41 31.81 -13.86
C ARG A 97 -2.41 30.74 -13.42
N ALA A 98 -1.87 30.85 -12.21
CA ALA A 98 -0.83 29.97 -11.69
C ALA A 98 -1.33 28.56 -11.33
N LEU A 99 -2.59 28.40 -10.92
CA LEU A 99 -3.19 27.09 -10.62
C LEU A 99 -3.39 26.26 -11.88
N LYS A 100 -3.08 24.96 -11.87
CA LYS A 100 -3.44 24.06 -12.97
C LYS A 100 -4.96 23.89 -13.10
N GLN A 101 -5.43 23.33 -14.21
CA GLN A 101 -6.84 22.91 -14.33
C GLN A 101 -7.17 21.87 -13.24
N GLY A 102 -8.27 22.08 -12.50
CA GLY A 102 -8.60 21.32 -11.30
C GLY A 102 -7.80 21.70 -10.03
N GLY A 103 -6.89 22.68 -10.14
CA GLY A 103 -6.16 23.24 -9.00
C GLY A 103 -7.09 23.98 -8.05
N ARG A 104 -6.69 24.06 -6.77
CA ARG A 104 -7.58 24.49 -5.68
C ARG A 104 -7.14 25.81 -5.08
N LEU A 105 -8.05 26.78 -5.04
CA LEU A 105 -7.91 27.98 -4.24
C LEU A 105 -8.70 27.80 -2.94
N ILE A 106 -8.03 27.91 -1.81
CA ILE A 106 -8.61 27.66 -0.49
C ILE A 106 -8.46 28.93 0.33
N ILE A 107 -9.57 29.45 0.83
CA ILE A 107 -9.63 30.65 1.66
C ILE A 107 -10.12 30.24 3.04
N ALA A 108 -9.29 30.45 4.05
CA ALA A 108 -9.60 30.11 5.43
C ALA A 108 -9.81 31.40 6.25
N ASN A 109 -10.97 32.04 6.07
CA ASN A 109 -11.43 33.23 6.80
C ASN A 109 -12.76 32.88 7.49
N ASP A 110 -12.94 33.15 8.79
CA ASP A 110 -14.19 32.93 9.57
C ASP A 110 -15.03 31.70 9.09
N GLY A 111 -14.34 30.61 8.72
CA GLY A 111 -14.87 29.57 7.83
C GLY A 111 -13.85 29.09 6.79
N LEU A 112 -14.24 28.12 5.97
CA LEU A 112 -13.38 27.51 4.95
C LEU A 112 -14.11 27.48 3.61
N VAL A 113 -13.65 28.29 2.67
CA VAL A 113 -14.16 28.35 1.29
C VAL A 113 -13.13 27.71 0.38
N MET A 114 -13.56 26.81 -0.49
CA MET A 114 -12.71 26.23 -1.51
C MET A 114 -13.31 26.48 -2.88
N MET A 115 -12.44 26.79 -3.83
CA MET A 115 -12.77 27.00 -5.23
C MET A 115 -11.87 26.13 -6.09
N VAL A 116 -12.44 25.54 -7.13
CA VAL A 116 -11.71 24.71 -8.10
C VAL A 116 -11.61 25.48 -9.40
N ARG A 117 -10.42 25.48 -10.02
CA ARG A 117 -10.22 26.06 -11.36
C ARG A 117 -10.88 25.16 -12.40
N GLU A 118 -11.88 25.69 -13.10
CA GLU A 118 -12.54 25.03 -14.24
C GLU A 118 -12.50 25.98 -15.44
N GLY A 119 -11.62 25.68 -16.40
CA GLY A 119 -11.36 26.58 -17.53
C GLY A 119 -10.77 27.91 -17.05
N ASP A 120 -11.49 28.99 -17.34
CA ASP A 120 -11.14 30.37 -16.96
C ASP A 120 -11.94 30.87 -15.75
N GLU A 121 -12.69 30.00 -15.08
CA GLU A 121 -13.52 30.35 -13.92
C GLU A 121 -13.09 29.60 -12.65
N PHE A 122 -13.57 30.12 -11.52
CA PHE A 122 -13.52 29.43 -10.24
C PHE A 122 -14.92 29.00 -9.85
N VAL A 123 -15.08 27.71 -9.57
CA VAL A 123 -16.34 27.14 -9.09
C VAL A 123 -16.21 26.85 -7.61
N SER A 124 -17.14 27.39 -6.81
CA SER A 124 -17.19 27.11 -5.36
C SER A 124 -17.46 25.63 -5.13
N TRP A 125 -16.64 25.00 -4.30
CA TRP A 125 -16.73 23.58 -4.01
C TRP A 125 -16.61 23.33 -2.50
N PRO A 126 -17.48 22.50 -1.90
CA PRO A 126 -17.39 22.17 -0.49
C PRO A 126 -16.11 21.37 -0.19
N VAL A 127 -15.47 21.66 0.94
CA VAL A 127 -14.25 20.96 1.40
C VAL A 127 -14.51 19.49 1.67
N TYR A 128 -15.72 19.18 2.14
CA TYR A 128 -16.19 17.83 2.38
C TYR A 128 -17.70 17.79 2.15
N ILE A 129 -18.15 16.77 1.45
CA ILE A 129 -19.57 16.46 1.28
C ILE A 129 -19.79 15.16 2.06
N PRO A 130 -20.55 15.18 3.17
CA PRO A 130 -20.89 13.95 3.87
C PRO A 130 -21.74 13.06 2.96
N PRO A 131 -21.47 11.75 2.91
CA PRO A 131 -22.32 10.84 2.17
C PRO A 131 -23.72 10.77 2.81
N VAL A 132 -24.71 10.37 2.02
CA VAL A 132 -26.07 10.13 2.53
C VAL A 132 -26.09 8.81 3.30
N GLY A 133 -26.56 8.83 4.55
CA GLY A 133 -26.67 7.66 5.41
C GLY A 133 -25.45 7.47 6.32
N LYS A 134 -25.21 6.22 6.76
CA LYS A 134 -24.09 5.91 7.65
C LYS A 134 -22.77 6.04 6.91
N SER A 135 -21.76 6.57 7.58
CA SER A 135 -20.43 6.83 7.04
C SER A 135 -19.35 6.21 7.91
N ALA A 136 -18.40 5.52 7.29
CA ALA A 136 -17.24 4.95 7.97
C ALA A 136 -15.96 5.39 7.28
N CYS A 137 -14.94 5.75 8.04
CA CYS A 137 -13.59 5.92 7.52
C CYS A 137 -12.66 4.86 8.09
N VAL A 138 -11.97 4.15 7.20
CA VAL A 138 -10.90 3.21 7.55
C VAL A 138 -9.57 3.87 7.18
N VAL A 139 -8.70 4.05 8.17
CA VAL A 139 -7.38 4.64 7.98
C VAL A 139 -6.32 3.55 7.98
N ARG A 140 -5.54 3.49 6.91
CA ARG A 140 -4.37 2.62 6.82
C ARG A 140 -3.28 3.25 5.94
N TYR A 141 -2.16 3.56 6.57
CA TYR A 141 -0.88 3.83 5.92
C TYR A 141 0.04 2.62 6.07
N GLY A 142 0.96 2.40 5.15
CA GLY A 142 1.96 1.34 5.27
C GLY A 142 2.13 0.51 4.01
N ALA A 143 2.60 -0.72 4.19
CA ALA A 143 3.01 -1.58 3.09
C ALA A 143 1.79 -2.20 2.36
N ILE A 144 2.07 -2.76 1.18
CA ILE A 144 1.08 -3.39 0.30
C ILE A 144 0.32 -4.51 1.03
N GLY A 145 1.04 -5.41 1.71
CA GLY A 145 0.43 -6.53 2.45
C GLY A 145 -0.52 -6.04 3.54
N ASP A 146 -0.07 -5.07 4.35
CA ASP A 146 -0.89 -4.55 5.43
C ASP A 146 -2.13 -3.80 4.93
N THR A 147 -1.99 -3.11 3.80
CA THR A 147 -3.10 -2.41 3.13
C THR A 147 -4.16 -3.41 2.69
N ILE A 148 -3.76 -4.51 2.03
CA ILE A 148 -4.68 -5.57 1.61
C ILE A 148 -5.33 -6.24 2.82
N GLN A 149 -4.56 -6.63 3.84
CA GLN A 149 -5.10 -7.27 5.05
C GLN A 149 -6.15 -6.40 5.76
N ALA A 150 -5.90 -5.09 5.83
CA ALA A 150 -6.80 -4.13 6.44
C ALA A 150 -8.16 -4.02 5.69
N THR A 151 -8.24 -4.46 4.42
CA THR A 151 -9.53 -4.52 3.71
C THR A 151 -10.52 -5.56 4.27
N SER A 152 -10.09 -6.38 5.23
CA SER A 152 -10.93 -7.40 5.84
C SER A 152 -12.15 -6.88 6.58
N VAL A 153 -12.13 -5.61 7.00
CA VAL A 153 -13.27 -4.97 7.66
C VAL A 153 -14.32 -4.46 6.67
N LEU A 154 -13.98 -4.32 5.39
CA LEU A 154 -14.80 -3.58 4.43
C LEU A 154 -16.13 -4.30 4.13
N ALA A 155 -16.09 -5.63 3.97
CA ALA A 155 -17.29 -6.38 3.63
C ALA A 155 -18.38 -6.24 4.72
N GLU A 156 -17.98 -6.38 5.99
CA GLU A 156 -18.90 -6.22 7.12
C GLU A 156 -19.42 -4.78 7.26
N LEU A 157 -18.58 -3.77 6.98
CA LEU A 157 -19.05 -2.38 6.93
C LEU A 157 -20.10 -2.17 5.84
N LYS A 158 -19.92 -2.75 4.66
CA LYS A 158 -20.90 -2.67 3.57
C LYS A 158 -22.20 -3.39 3.93
N ASP A 159 -22.12 -4.57 4.54
CA ASP A 159 -23.30 -5.32 5.01
C ASP A 159 -24.11 -4.53 6.06
N GLN A 160 -23.44 -3.73 6.89
CA GLN A 160 -24.07 -2.82 7.86
C GLN A 160 -24.60 -1.50 7.26
N GLY A 161 -24.44 -1.30 5.95
CA GLY A 161 -24.96 -0.15 5.20
C GLY A 161 -24.10 1.12 5.26
N TYR A 162 -22.80 0.99 5.57
CA TYR A 162 -21.91 2.15 5.56
C TYR A 162 -21.50 2.55 4.13
N HIS A 163 -21.43 3.86 3.91
CA HIS A 163 -20.55 4.46 2.91
C HIS A 163 -19.13 4.49 3.46
N VAL A 164 -18.21 3.78 2.81
CA VAL A 164 -16.86 3.54 3.29
C VAL A 164 -15.86 4.43 2.57
N THR A 165 -15.15 5.26 3.35
CA THR A 165 -14.03 6.06 2.89
C THR A 165 -12.71 5.43 3.33
N TRP A 166 -11.82 5.15 2.38
CA TRP A 166 -10.48 4.67 2.67
C TRP A 166 -9.50 5.85 2.75
N MET A 167 -8.82 6.00 3.89
CA MET A 167 -7.78 7.01 4.07
C MET A 167 -6.40 6.36 3.98
N SER A 168 -5.60 6.79 3.00
CA SER A 168 -4.28 6.22 2.75
C SER A 168 -3.30 7.20 2.11
N GLU A 169 -2.07 6.73 1.89
CA GLU A 169 -1.13 7.33 0.94
C GLU A 169 -1.51 6.96 -0.51
N PRO A 170 -0.92 7.62 -1.53
CA PRO A 170 -1.25 7.36 -2.94
C PRO A 170 -1.04 5.90 -3.35
N GLY A 171 -0.05 5.21 -2.78
CA GLY A 171 0.17 3.79 -3.03
C GLY A 171 -0.98 2.90 -2.55
N GLY A 172 -1.64 3.26 -1.44
CA GLY A 172 -2.81 2.54 -0.93
C GLY A 172 -4.06 2.76 -1.79
N GLU A 173 -4.28 3.98 -2.28
CA GLU A 173 -5.36 4.28 -3.23
C GLU A 173 -5.13 3.55 -4.54
N LEU A 174 -3.93 3.65 -5.12
CA LEU A 174 -3.56 2.90 -6.32
C LEU A 174 -3.88 1.42 -6.14
N LEU A 175 -3.49 0.80 -5.03
CA LEU A 175 -3.68 -0.62 -4.75
C LEU A 175 -5.16 -1.04 -4.61
N LEU A 176 -6.02 -0.16 -4.09
CA LEU A 176 -7.40 -0.51 -3.75
C LEU A 176 -8.47 0.16 -4.63
N ARG A 177 -8.09 0.96 -5.62
CA ARG A 177 -9.02 1.80 -6.42
C ARG A 177 -10.16 1.05 -7.13
N HIS A 178 -10.00 -0.26 -7.35
CA HIS A 178 -11.01 -1.12 -7.98
C HIS A 178 -11.75 -2.01 -6.96
N ASP A 179 -11.51 -1.84 -5.66
CA ASP A 179 -12.26 -2.54 -4.63
C ASP A 179 -13.69 -2.00 -4.58
N PRO A 180 -14.72 -2.82 -4.91
CA PRO A 180 -16.10 -2.37 -4.99
C PRO A 180 -16.71 -2.01 -3.63
N ARG A 181 -15.98 -2.27 -2.53
CA ARG A 181 -16.41 -1.99 -1.16
C ARG A 181 -15.95 -0.63 -0.67
N ILE A 182 -15.18 0.13 -1.47
CA ILE A 182 -14.72 1.47 -1.14
C ILE A 182 -15.52 2.47 -1.98
N ASP A 183 -16.21 3.39 -1.32
CA ASP A 183 -17.04 4.39 -1.99
C ASP A 183 -16.28 5.70 -2.25
N ALA A 184 -15.25 6.02 -1.44
CA ALA A 184 -14.40 7.19 -1.63
C ALA A 184 -12.99 7.00 -1.06
N PHE A 185 -12.03 7.77 -1.57
CA PHE A 185 -10.67 7.85 -1.03
C PHE A 185 -10.38 9.21 -0.41
N MET A 186 -9.69 9.21 0.73
CA MET A 186 -9.06 10.40 1.29
C MET A 186 -7.54 10.20 1.28
N VAL A 187 -6.89 10.78 0.26
CA VAL A 187 -5.46 10.55 0.02
C VAL A 187 -4.63 11.69 0.61
N GLN A 188 -3.58 11.31 1.33
CA GLN A 188 -2.56 12.22 1.87
C GLN A 188 -1.20 11.81 1.29
N ASP A 189 -0.40 12.77 0.81
CA ASP A 189 0.97 12.46 0.37
C ASP A 189 1.88 12.13 1.56
N LYS A 190 2.96 11.40 1.29
CA LYS A 190 3.95 11.06 2.31
C LYS A 190 4.52 12.32 2.96
N ASP A 191 4.59 12.32 4.30
CA ASP A 191 5.06 13.44 5.13
C ASP A 191 4.29 14.76 4.95
N GLN A 192 3.14 14.76 4.27
CA GLN A 192 2.30 15.94 4.06
C GLN A 192 1.77 16.48 5.40
N VAL A 193 1.36 15.58 6.29
CA VAL A 193 1.13 15.86 7.71
C VAL A 193 2.29 15.22 8.47
N PRO A 194 3.07 15.98 9.27
CA PRO A 194 4.15 15.40 10.06
C PRO A 194 3.66 14.27 10.97
N ASN A 195 4.45 13.20 11.13
CA ASN A 195 4.03 12.02 11.91
C ASN A 195 3.53 12.33 13.32
N HIS A 196 4.14 13.31 14.00
CA HIS A 196 3.73 13.72 15.35
C HIS A 196 2.39 14.48 15.39
N GLU A 197 1.93 15.00 14.24
CA GLU A 197 0.66 15.71 14.07
C GLU A 197 -0.47 14.78 13.59
N LEU A 198 -0.17 13.56 13.12
CA LEU A 198 -1.17 12.61 12.64
C LEU A 198 -2.31 12.36 13.63
N PRO A 199 -2.10 12.20 14.95
CA PRO A 199 -3.21 12.03 15.90
C PRO A 199 -4.17 13.23 15.93
N ALA A 200 -3.65 14.45 15.85
CA ALA A 200 -4.48 15.66 15.83
C ALA A 200 -5.24 15.80 14.51
N TYR A 201 -4.56 15.53 13.38
CA TYR A 201 -5.19 15.48 12.07
C TYR A 201 -6.34 14.45 12.03
N TRP A 202 -6.08 13.22 12.47
CA TRP A 202 -7.08 12.16 12.53
C TRP A 202 -8.25 12.51 13.45
N ALA A 203 -8.01 13.17 14.59
CA ALA A 203 -9.09 13.63 15.47
C ALA A 203 -10.02 14.64 14.79
N VAL A 204 -9.50 15.51 13.93
CA VAL A 204 -10.32 16.43 13.12
C VAL A 204 -11.09 15.67 12.04
N GLN A 205 -10.45 14.73 11.36
CA GLN A 205 -11.11 13.95 10.30
C GLN A 205 -12.21 13.03 10.85
N ALA A 206 -11.99 12.43 12.02
CA ALA A 206 -12.94 11.52 12.66
C ALA A 206 -14.32 12.16 12.91
N LYS A 207 -14.38 13.48 13.14
CA LYS A 207 -15.63 14.23 13.33
C LYS A 207 -16.57 14.21 12.11
N ARG A 208 -16.07 13.79 10.94
CA ARG A 208 -16.81 13.73 9.68
C ARG A 208 -17.54 12.41 9.45
N PHE A 209 -17.28 11.39 10.30
CA PHE A 209 -17.75 10.03 10.08
C PHE A 209 -18.50 9.49 11.30
N ASP A 210 -19.50 8.65 11.07
CA ASP A 210 -20.22 7.96 12.15
C ASP A 210 -19.35 6.87 12.80
N LYS A 211 -18.46 6.25 12.02
CA LYS A 211 -17.49 5.25 12.48
C LYS A 211 -16.09 5.58 11.99
N TRP A 212 -15.14 5.67 12.91
CA TRP A 212 -13.72 5.90 12.61
C TRP A 212 -12.90 4.68 13.02
N ILE A 213 -12.19 4.09 12.08
CA ILE A 213 -11.40 2.87 12.30
C ILE A 213 -9.96 3.17 11.90
N ASN A 214 -9.07 3.33 12.88
CA ASN A 214 -7.64 3.46 12.63
C ASN A 214 -6.97 2.09 12.70
N LEU A 215 -6.43 1.63 11.58
CA LEU A 215 -5.70 0.37 11.45
C LEU A 215 -4.19 0.59 11.24
N CYS A 216 -3.69 1.81 11.40
CA CYS A 216 -2.27 2.05 11.51
C CYS A 216 -1.75 1.47 12.83
N GLU A 217 -0.63 0.76 12.78
CA GLU A 217 -0.05 0.03 13.92
C GLU A 217 -0.94 -1.08 14.52
N SER A 218 -1.93 -1.58 13.76
CA SER A 218 -2.82 -2.67 14.22
C SER A 218 -2.12 -4.03 14.26
N VAL A 219 -1.13 -4.25 13.39
CA VAL A 219 -0.36 -5.48 13.26
C VAL A 219 1.09 -5.20 13.63
N GLU A 220 1.80 -4.42 12.83
CA GLU A 220 3.05 -3.75 13.20
C GLU A 220 2.88 -2.88 14.45
N GLY A 221 3.78 -2.96 15.41
CA GLY A 221 3.67 -2.22 16.68
C GLY A 221 2.79 -2.91 17.72
N THR A 222 1.82 -3.74 17.31
CA THR A 222 0.93 -4.50 18.21
C THR A 222 1.31 -5.99 18.28
N LEU A 223 1.15 -6.73 17.18
CA LEU A 223 1.45 -8.16 17.07
C LEU A 223 2.80 -8.45 16.44
N ILE A 224 3.40 -7.50 15.73
CA ILE A 224 4.77 -7.60 15.24
C ILE A 224 5.56 -6.44 15.82
N THR A 225 6.55 -6.75 16.65
CA THR A 225 7.30 -5.72 17.36
C THR A 225 8.24 -4.96 16.43
N LEU A 226 8.32 -3.63 16.60
CA LEU A 226 9.14 -2.74 15.79
C LEU A 226 10.49 -2.46 16.46
N PRO A 227 11.61 -2.39 15.70
CA PRO A 227 12.89 -1.93 16.22
C PRO A 227 12.77 -0.59 16.94
N GLY A 228 13.49 -0.45 18.06
CA GLY A 228 13.43 0.76 18.92
C GLY A 228 12.30 0.77 19.95
N ARG A 229 11.28 -0.10 19.85
CA ARG A 229 10.26 -0.28 20.89
C ARG A 229 10.76 -1.25 21.97
N ALA A 230 10.31 -1.06 23.21
CA ALA A 230 10.70 -1.93 24.33
C ALA A 230 10.28 -3.39 24.10
N SER A 231 9.11 -3.62 23.52
CA SER A 231 8.57 -4.95 23.20
C SER A 231 9.47 -5.77 22.27
N HIS A 232 10.23 -5.10 21.41
CA HIS A 232 11.19 -5.75 20.51
C HIS A 232 12.30 -6.51 21.27
N ARG A 233 12.60 -6.11 22.51
CA ARG A 233 13.66 -6.72 23.33
C ARG A 233 13.14 -7.73 24.36
N PHE A 234 11.83 -7.98 24.41
CA PHE A 234 11.28 -8.95 25.36
C PHE A 234 11.81 -10.36 25.07
N PRO A 235 11.89 -11.26 26.06
CA PRO A 235 12.21 -12.67 25.80
C PRO A 235 11.21 -13.28 24.81
N HIS A 236 11.68 -14.22 23.98
CA HIS A 236 10.86 -14.85 22.93
C HIS A 236 9.54 -15.41 23.47
N ALA A 237 9.57 -16.15 24.59
CA ALA A 237 8.36 -16.71 25.19
C ALA A 237 7.29 -15.66 25.52
N LEU A 238 7.70 -14.48 26.04
CA LEU A 238 6.76 -13.39 26.33
C LEU A 238 6.27 -12.73 25.05
N ARG A 239 7.15 -12.49 24.07
CA ARG A 239 6.71 -11.99 22.75
C ARG A 239 5.71 -12.93 22.12
N HIS A 240 6.01 -14.23 22.08
CA HIS A 240 5.14 -15.24 21.52
C HIS A 240 3.76 -15.26 22.19
N GLN A 241 3.71 -15.21 23.53
CA GLN A 241 2.44 -15.12 24.26
C GLN A 241 1.61 -13.88 23.88
N LEU A 242 2.24 -12.73 23.66
CA LEU A 242 1.55 -11.46 23.39
C LEU A 242 1.20 -11.27 21.91
N CYS A 243 2.00 -11.84 21.03
CA CYS A 243 2.00 -11.55 19.60
C CYS A 243 1.38 -12.67 18.75
N ASP A 244 1.29 -13.91 19.25
CA ASP A 244 0.77 -15.06 18.50
C ASP A 244 -0.76 -15.06 18.42
N HIS A 245 -1.28 -14.01 17.77
CA HIS A 245 -2.69 -13.78 17.51
C HIS A 245 -2.89 -13.45 16.04
N ASN A 246 -4.06 -13.81 15.51
CA ASN A 246 -4.33 -13.62 14.09
C ASN A 246 -4.51 -12.13 13.71
N TYR A 247 -3.92 -11.74 12.58
CA TYR A 247 -3.94 -10.37 12.07
C TYR A 247 -5.35 -9.88 11.69
N LEU A 248 -6.18 -10.76 11.12
CA LEU A 248 -7.56 -10.40 10.75
C LEU A 248 -8.44 -10.32 12.00
N GLU A 249 -8.19 -11.18 12.98
CA GLU A 249 -8.93 -11.16 14.26
C GLU A 249 -8.67 -9.90 15.06
N ILE A 250 -7.42 -9.45 15.20
CA ILE A 250 -7.14 -8.18 15.89
C ILE A 250 -7.70 -6.99 15.11
N THR A 251 -7.62 -7.02 13.78
CA THR A 251 -8.16 -5.96 12.92
C THR A 251 -9.67 -5.82 13.09
N ALA A 252 -10.41 -6.94 13.08
CA ALA A 252 -11.85 -6.95 13.34
C ALA A 252 -12.19 -6.46 14.76
N LYS A 253 -11.39 -6.84 15.77
CA LYS A 253 -11.57 -6.36 17.15
C LYS A 253 -11.35 -4.86 17.29
N ILE A 254 -10.30 -4.30 16.69
CA ILE A 254 -10.05 -2.85 16.66
C ILE A 254 -11.19 -2.11 15.97
N ALA A 255 -11.73 -2.69 14.90
CA ALA A 255 -12.88 -2.13 14.19
C ALA A 255 -14.22 -2.30 14.94
N GLU A 256 -14.26 -3.09 16.02
CA GLU A 256 -15.50 -3.50 16.69
C GLU A 256 -16.51 -4.13 15.73
N LEU A 257 -16.04 -5.05 14.90
CA LEU A 257 -16.83 -5.77 13.90
C LEU A 257 -16.74 -7.27 14.10
N PRO A 258 -17.80 -8.03 13.75
CA PRO A 258 -17.69 -9.48 13.58
C PRO A 258 -16.51 -9.83 12.65
N LEU A 259 -15.77 -10.88 13.01
CA LEU A 259 -14.73 -11.40 12.13
C LEU A 259 -15.37 -11.97 10.86
N ARG A 260 -15.02 -11.37 9.72
CA ARG A 260 -15.19 -11.97 8.40
C ARG A 260 -13.80 -12.18 7.81
N PRO A 261 -13.25 -13.42 7.85
CA PRO A 261 -11.90 -13.66 7.39
C PRO A 261 -11.86 -13.67 5.87
N GLU A 262 -11.67 -12.50 5.28
CA GLU A 262 -11.56 -12.31 3.84
C GLU A 262 -10.80 -11.01 3.57
N HIS A 263 -9.82 -11.03 2.68
CA HIS A 263 -9.29 -9.83 2.05
C HIS A 263 -8.92 -10.17 0.61
N ARG A 264 -9.10 -9.21 -0.30
CA ARG A 264 -8.91 -9.44 -1.75
C ARG A 264 -8.27 -8.24 -2.40
N PHE A 265 -7.49 -8.54 -3.43
CA PHE A 265 -7.14 -7.57 -4.46
C PHE A 265 -8.17 -7.63 -5.59
N TYR A 266 -8.60 -6.47 -6.07
CA TYR A 266 -9.51 -6.36 -7.22
C TYR A 266 -8.74 -5.73 -8.37
N ALA A 267 -8.50 -6.52 -9.42
CA ALA A 267 -7.94 -6.05 -10.68
C ALA A 267 -8.99 -5.29 -11.49
N SER A 268 -8.56 -4.34 -12.32
CA SER A 268 -9.41 -3.77 -13.37
C SER A 268 -9.65 -4.79 -14.49
N ASP A 269 -10.63 -4.52 -15.35
CA ASP A 269 -10.88 -5.34 -16.54
C ASP A 269 -9.66 -5.32 -17.49
N GLU A 270 -9.00 -4.18 -17.65
CA GLU A 270 -7.80 -4.04 -18.46
C GLU A 270 -6.59 -4.77 -17.86
N GLU A 271 -6.41 -4.71 -16.54
CA GLU A 271 -5.37 -5.47 -15.82
C GLU A 271 -5.59 -6.96 -15.99
N THR A 272 -6.85 -7.41 -15.83
CA THR A 272 -7.25 -8.81 -16.04
C THR A 272 -6.99 -9.24 -17.49
N ALA A 273 -7.30 -8.39 -18.47
CA ALA A 273 -7.05 -8.68 -19.88
C ALA A 273 -5.56 -8.80 -20.19
N ARG A 274 -4.71 -7.91 -19.65
CA ARG A 274 -3.25 -8.01 -19.78
C ARG A 274 -2.70 -9.28 -19.14
N ALA A 275 -3.16 -9.60 -17.94
CA ALA A 275 -2.77 -10.82 -17.23
C ALA A 275 -3.15 -12.08 -18.02
N LYS A 276 -4.39 -12.17 -18.53
CA LYS A 276 -4.84 -13.29 -19.36
C LYS A 276 -4.03 -13.42 -20.64
N LYS A 277 -3.76 -12.30 -21.31
CA LYS A 277 -2.92 -12.29 -22.52
C LYS A 277 -1.53 -12.89 -22.24
N PHE A 278 -0.92 -12.54 -21.10
CA PHE A 278 0.37 -13.12 -20.69
C PHE A 278 0.27 -14.65 -20.55
N ILE A 279 -0.79 -15.16 -19.90
CA ILE A 279 -1.02 -16.60 -19.74
C ILE A 279 -1.31 -17.29 -21.08
N ASP A 280 -2.04 -16.63 -21.97
CA ASP A 280 -2.34 -17.13 -23.32
C ASP A 280 -1.05 -17.25 -24.17
N GLU A 281 -0.16 -16.26 -24.10
CA GLU A 281 1.16 -16.30 -24.77
C GLU A 281 2.01 -17.50 -24.27
N ILE A 282 1.97 -17.81 -22.97
CA ILE A 282 2.56 -19.04 -22.42
C ILE A 282 1.88 -20.28 -23.00
N GLY A 283 0.55 -20.28 -23.10
CA GLY A 283 -0.23 -21.36 -23.69
C GLY A 283 0.17 -21.64 -25.14
N GLU A 284 0.32 -20.59 -25.94
CA GLU A 284 0.80 -20.68 -27.33
C GLU A 284 2.22 -21.24 -27.41
N GLN A 285 3.10 -20.85 -26.49
CA GLN A 285 4.47 -21.35 -26.42
C GLN A 285 4.50 -22.86 -26.14
N VAL A 286 3.70 -23.34 -25.17
CA VAL A 286 3.60 -24.78 -24.86
C VAL A 286 3.04 -25.57 -26.04
N ASN A 287 2.12 -24.98 -26.79
CA ASN A 287 1.43 -25.62 -27.91
C ASN A 287 2.01 -25.20 -29.27
N LYS A 288 3.28 -24.81 -29.32
CA LYS A 288 3.92 -24.37 -30.57
C LYS A 288 3.83 -25.47 -31.64
N GLY A 289 3.21 -25.14 -32.78
CA GLY A 289 2.97 -26.11 -33.86
C GLY A 289 1.71 -26.97 -33.68
N PHE A 290 0.80 -26.56 -32.79
CA PHE A 290 -0.51 -27.20 -32.61
C PHE A 290 -1.27 -27.35 -33.94
N VAL A 291 -1.84 -28.54 -34.16
CA VAL A 291 -2.67 -28.86 -35.32
C VAL A 291 -4.07 -29.25 -34.87
N ILE A 292 -5.09 -28.84 -35.63
CA ILE A 292 -6.49 -29.21 -35.38
C ILE A 292 -6.60 -30.75 -35.27
N GLY A 293 -7.14 -31.22 -34.14
CA GLY A 293 -7.24 -32.64 -33.79
C GLY A 293 -6.25 -33.10 -32.71
N GLN A 294 -5.24 -32.29 -32.38
CA GLN A 294 -4.39 -32.52 -31.20
C GLN A 294 -5.08 -32.01 -29.92
N ARG A 295 -4.72 -32.59 -28.78
CA ARG A 295 -5.16 -32.11 -27.47
C ARG A 295 -4.34 -30.88 -27.09
N TRP A 296 -5.01 -29.76 -26.81
CA TRP A 296 -4.38 -28.57 -26.26
C TRP A 296 -3.82 -28.87 -24.86
N ILE A 297 -2.52 -28.63 -24.67
CA ILE A 297 -1.84 -28.80 -23.39
C ILE A 297 -1.96 -27.50 -22.61
N ARG A 298 -2.70 -27.52 -21.50
CA ARG A 298 -2.80 -26.34 -20.63
C ARG A 298 -1.50 -26.18 -19.82
N PRO A 299 -0.76 -25.05 -19.96
CA PRO A 299 0.47 -24.82 -19.21
C PRO A 299 0.18 -24.79 -17.71
N PHE A 300 1.06 -25.32 -16.86
CA PHE A 300 0.99 -25.11 -15.40
C PHE A 300 1.80 -23.88 -15.03
N VAL A 301 1.14 -22.77 -14.74
CA VAL A 301 1.81 -21.49 -14.54
C VAL A 301 2.00 -21.21 -13.06
N ILE A 302 3.26 -21.02 -12.66
CA ILE A 302 3.68 -20.75 -11.29
C ILE A 302 4.17 -19.30 -11.23
N LEU A 303 3.58 -18.47 -10.37
CA LEU A 303 4.15 -17.15 -10.06
C LEU A 303 4.92 -17.22 -8.76
N TRP A 304 6.18 -16.80 -8.79
CA TRP A 304 7.08 -16.80 -7.64
C TRP A 304 7.45 -15.36 -7.28
N ALA A 305 6.99 -14.89 -6.12
CA ALA A 305 7.46 -13.65 -5.51
C ALA A 305 8.81 -13.91 -4.82
N LEU A 306 9.89 -13.39 -5.40
CA LEU A 306 11.25 -13.76 -5.04
C LEU A 306 11.68 -13.26 -3.65
N ALA A 307 11.23 -12.07 -3.28
CA ALA A 307 11.53 -11.48 -1.99
C ALA A 307 10.38 -10.59 -1.46
N GLY A 308 10.47 -10.28 -0.17
CA GLY A 308 9.70 -9.21 0.47
C GLY A 308 10.60 -8.06 0.92
N SER A 309 10.00 -7.01 1.47
CA SER A 309 10.68 -5.75 1.85
C SER A 309 11.64 -5.84 3.05
N SER A 310 11.97 -7.03 3.55
CA SER A 310 12.74 -7.21 4.77
C SER A 310 13.71 -8.39 4.63
N VAL A 311 14.83 -8.35 5.36
CA VAL A 311 15.95 -9.30 5.17
C VAL A 311 15.59 -10.77 5.41
N HIS A 312 14.53 -11.01 6.19
CA HIS A 312 13.99 -12.34 6.50
C HIS A 312 12.91 -12.82 5.54
N LYS A 313 12.71 -12.11 4.43
CA LYS A 313 11.70 -12.43 3.40
C LYS A 313 12.36 -12.82 2.08
N THR A 314 13.43 -13.61 2.13
CA THR A 314 14.11 -14.15 0.95
C THR A 314 14.49 -15.59 1.23
N TRP A 315 14.11 -16.51 0.36
CA TRP A 315 14.42 -17.94 0.48
C TRP A 315 15.55 -18.34 -0.46
N PRO A 316 16.68 -18.88 0.04
CA PRO A 316 17.91 -18.98 -0.75
C PRO A 316 17.97 -20.18 -1.72
N HIS A 317 17.01 -21.10 -1.68
CA HIS A 317 17.10 -22.37 -2.41
C HIS A 317 16.23 -22.45 -3.68
N MET A 318 15.81 -21.29 -4.21
CA MET A 318 14.91 -21.20 -5.36
C MET A 318 15.40 -22.02 -6.56
N ASP A 319 16.69 -21.92 -6.92
CA ASP A 319 17.26 -22.55 -8.11
C ASP A 319 17.08 -24.06 -8.11
N THR A 320 17.15 -24.70 -6.93
CA THR A 320 16.96 -26.15 -6.80
C THR A 320 15.55 -26.57 -7.21
N ILE A 321 14.55 -25.78 -6.82
CA ILE A 321 13.15 -26.05 -7.15
C ILE A 321 12.88 -25.77 -8.61
N VAL A 322 13.36 -24.64 -9.14
CA VAL A 322 13.16 -24.27 -10.55
C VAL A 322 13.81 -25.30 -11.46
N ALA A 323 15.05 -25.72 -11.20
CA ALA A 323 15.70 -26.80 -11.94
C ALA A 323 14.87 -28.09 -11.95
N ARG A 324 14.31 -28.45 -10.79
CA ARG A 324 13.49 -29.66 -10.67
C ARG A 324 12.15 -29.55 -11.42
N ILE A 325 11.50 -28.39 -11.39
CA ILE A 325 10.31 -28.10 -12.22
C ILE A 325 10.68 -28.27 -13.70
N MET A 326 11.80 -27.70 -14.14
CA MET A 326 12.23 -27.76 -15.54
C MET A 326 12.48 -29.19 -16.03
N LEU A 327 12.96 -30.07 -15.14
CA LEU A 327 13.25 -31.49 -15.43
C LEU A 327 12.01 -32.39 -15.35
N GLU A 328 11.14 -32.18 -14.36
CA GLU A 328 10.07 -33.14 -14.03
C GLU A 328 8.67 -32.69 -14.49
N MET A 329 8.46 -31.41 -14.80
CA MET A 329 7.15 -30.84 -15.16
C MET A 329 7.22 -30.16 -16.54
N PRO A 330 7.13 -30.90 -17.65
CA PRO A 330 7.42 -30.38 -18.98
C PRO A 330 6.46 -29.27 -19.45
N ASN A 331 5.23 -29.23 -18.93
CA ASN A 331 4.25 -28.18 -19.22
C ASN A 331 4.25 -27.04 -18.20
N ALA A 332 5.16 -27.02 -17.23
CA ALA A 332 5.23 -25.98 -16.22
C ALA A 332 6.06 -24.79 -16.69
N HIS A 333 5.60 -23.59 -16.32
CA HIS A 333 6.28 -22.32 -16.52
C HIS A 333 6.38 -21.59 -15.19
N VAL A 334 7.49 -20.90 -14.97
CA VAL A 334 7.73 -20.12 -13.75
C VAL A 334 7.85 -18.65 -14.12
N ILE A 335 7.08 -17.79 -13.46
CA ILE A 335 7.13 -16.34 -13.60
C ILE A 335 7.75 -15.78 -12.34
N PHE A 336 8.92 -15.18 -12.44
CA PHE A 336 9.57 -14.49 -11.34
C PHE A 336 9.05 -13.07 -11.22
N THR A 337 8.70 -12.67 -10.00
CA THR A 337 8.24 -11.32 -9.67
C THR A 337 8.98 -10.78 -8.45
N GLY A 338 9.20 -9.48 -8.44
CA GLY A 338 9.96 -8.80 -7.40
C GLY A 338 10.23 -7.36 -7.78
N ASP A 339 10.85 -6.62 -6.87
CA ASP A 339 11.37 -5.29 -7.16
C ASP A 339 12.60 -5.38 -8.10
N PRO A 340 13.16 -4.25 -8.57
CA PRO A 340 14.35 -4.28 -9.42
C PRO A 340 15.57 -4.97 -8.77
N ALA A 341 15.68 -4.97 -7.44
CA ALA A 341 16.79 -5.66 -6.75
C ALA A 341 16.69 -7.18 -6.88
N CYS A 342 15.48 -7.74 -7.06
CA CYS A 342 15.27 -9.17 -7.25
C CYS A 342 15.85 -9.71 -8.58
N GLN A 343 16.22 -8.86 -9.55
CA GLN A 343 16.85 -9.30 -10.80
C GLN A 343 18.15 -10.09 -10.56
N ILE A 344 18.85 -9.83 -9.44
CA ILE A 344 20.02 -10.62 -9.05
C ILE A 344 19.68 -12.10 -8.82
N LEU A 345 18.49 -12.39 -8.30
CA LEU A 345 18.01 -13.75 -8.03
C LEU A 345 17.54 -14.46 -9.31
N GLU A 346 17.29 -13.72 -10.39
CA GLU A 346 16.89 -14.26 -11.69
C GLU A 346 18.11 -14.72 -12.53
N THR A 347 19.32 -14.41 -12.07
CA THR A 347 20.56 -14.65 -12.82
C THR A 347 20.76 -16.14 -13.11
N GLY A 348 21.01 -16.46 -14.38
CA GLY A 348 21.22 -17.84 -14.86
C GLY A 348 19.99 -18.48 -15.50
N TRP A 349 18.81 -17.88 -15.35
CA TRP A 349 17.56 -18.37 -15.94
C TRP A 349 17.15 -17.66 -17.24
N GLU A 350 17.88 -16.64 -17.67
CA GLU A 350 17.49 -15.73 -18.77
C GLU A 350 17.33 -16.45 -20.12
N ASN A 351 17.99 -17.59 -20.29
CA ASN A 351 17.97 -18.38 -21.51
C ASN A 351 17.05 -19.62 -21.42
N GLU A 352 16.44 -19.92 -20.28
CA GLU A 352 15.44 -20.97 -20.17
C GLU A 352 14.07 -20.43 -20.59
N PRO A 353 13.51 -20.85 -21.73
CA PRO A 353 12.30 -20.25 -22.28
C PRO A 353 11.05 -20.47 -21.40
N ARG A 354 11.07 -21.41 -20.45
CA ARG A 354 9.96 -21.64 -19.51
C ARG A 354 10.06 -20.83 -18.22
N VAL A 355 11.12 -20.05 -18.04
CA VAL A 355 11.31 -19.14 -16.90
C VAL A 355 11.22 -17.70 -17.37
N HIS A 356 10.25 -16.97 -16.82
CA HIS A 356 9.94 -15.59 -17.19
C HIS A 356 10.47 -14.64 -16.11
N CYS A 357 11.63 -14.04 -16.36
CA CYS A 357 12.28 -13.10 -15.46
C CYS A 357 11.63 -11.70 -15.55
N THR A 358 10.68 -11.40 -14.66
CA THR A 358 9.87 -10.16 -14.72
C THR A 358 10.10 -9.18 -13.57
N SER A 359 11.08 -9.44 -12.69
CA SER A 359 11.40 -8.56 -11.56
C SER A 359 11.75 -7.14 -12.01
N GLY A 360 11.07 -6.15 -11.42
CA GLY A 360 11.19 -4.74 -11.80
C GLY A 360 10.66 -4.39 -13.20
N LYS A 361 9.98 -5.31 -13.90
CA LYS A 361 9.43 -5.08 -15.26
C LYS A 361 7.91 -4.93 -15.28
N LEU A 362 7.22 -5.34 -14.20
CA LEU A 362 5.77 -5.23 -14.07
C LEU A 362 5.42 -4.15 -13.04
N GLU A 363 4.42 -3.34 -13.36
CA GLU A 363 3.77 -2.50 -12.37
C GLU A 363 3.08 -3.38 -11.32
N ILE A 364 3.01 -2.89 -10.07
CA ILE A 364 2.56 -3.71 -8.95
C ILE A 364 1.16 -4.31 -9.18
N ARG A 365 0.21 -3.52 -9.68
CA ARG A 365 -1.16 -4.00 -9.93
C ARG A 365 -1.22 -5.05 -11.04
N ASP A 366 -0.40 -4.91 -12.09
CA ASP A 366 -0.29 -5.91 -13.16
C ASP A 366 0.28 -7.22 -12.61
N ALA A 367 1.29 -7.15 -11.72
CA ALA A 367 1.85 -8.33 -11.09
C ALA A 367 0.83 -9.05 -10.17
N LEU A 368 0.02 -8.30 -9.42
CA LEU A 368 -1.06 -8.87 -8.59
C LEU A 368 -2.19 -9.48 -9.44
N ALA A 369 -2.58 -8.81 -10.53
CA ALA A 369 -3.58 -9.34 -11.47
C ALA A 369 -3.08 -10.61 -12.16
N LEU A 370 -1.80 -10.68 -12.50
CA LEU A 370 -1.15 -11.87 -13.05
C LEU A 370 -1.17 -13.04 -12.06
N ALA A 371 -0.91 -12.78 -10.77
CA ALA A 371 -0.98 -13.79 -9.72
C ALA A 371 -2.38 -14.45 -9.63
N GLN A 372 -3.46 -13.68 -9.82
CA GLN A 372 -4.82 -14.23 -9.85
C GLN A 372 -5.10 -15.16 -11.04
N GLN A 373 -4.29 -15.12 -12.10
CA GLN A 373 -4.44 -15.99 -13.28
C GLN A 373 -3.52 -17.23 -13.23
N CYS A 374 -2.61 -17.33 -12.27
CA CYS A 374 -1.67 -18.44 -12.16
C CYS A 374 -2.27 -19.67 -11.49
N ASP A 375 -1.73 -20.85 -11.79
CA ASP A 375 -2.17 -22.12 -11.20
C ASP A 375 -1.54 -22.36 -9.81
N LEU A 376 -0.44 -21.67 -9.47
CA LEU A 376 0.25 -21.71 -8.18
C LEU A 376 0.95 -20.38 -7.90
N VAL A 377 0.88 -19.89 -6.66
CA VAL A 377 1.64 -18.71 -6.21
C VAL A 377 2.58 -19.09 -5.06
N ILE A 378 3.86 -18.73 -5.17
CA ILE A 378 4.91 -19.05 -4.20
C ILE A 378 5.56 -17.76 -3.72
N GLY A 379 5.90 -17.67 -2.44
CA GLY A 379 6.76 -16.60 -1.97
C GLY A 379 6.76 -16.42 -0.45
N PRO A 380 7.53 -15.45 0.05
CA PRO A 380 7.55 -15.10 1.45
C PRO A 380 6.26 -14.36 1.87
N GLU A 381 6.18 -14.00 3.14
CA GLU A 381 5.13 -13.13 3.70
C GLU A 381 5.15 -11.73 3.06
N THR A 382 4.48 -11.57 1.91
CA THR A 382 4.52 -10.36 1.10
C THR A 382 3.13 -9.92 0.61
N GLY A 383 3.05 -8.71 0.06
CA GLY A 383 1.81 -8.18 -0.53
C GLY A 383 1.22 -9.07 -1.62
N MET A 384 2.07 -9.73 -2.42
CA MET A 384 1.65 -10.69 -3.45
C MET A 384 0.83 -11.84 -2.86
N LEU A 385 1.34 -12.47 -1.80
CA LEU A 385 0.69 -13.64 -1.18
C LEU A 385 -0.59 -13.24 -0.42
N ASN A 386 -0.62 -12.02 0.14
CA ASN A 386 -1.83 -11.45 0.73
C ASN A 386 -2.91 -11.16 -0.35
N ALA A 387 -2.53 -10.67 -1.53
CA ALA A 387 -3.47 -10.41 -2.62
C ALA A 387 -4.26 -11.65 -3.06
N VAL A 388 -3.64 -12.82 -2.96
CA VAL A 388 -4.23 -14.13 -3.31
C VAL A 388 -4.57 -14.98 -2.08
N ALA A 389 -4.65 -14.38 -0.89
CA ALA A 389 -4.87 -15.11 0.37
C ALA A 389 -6.16 -15.94 0.40
N PHE A 390 -7.22 -15.42 -0.23
CA PHE A 390 -8.57 -16.00 -0.27
C PHE A 390 -8.99 -16.43 -1.69
N GLU A 391 -8.02 -16.54 -2.59
CA GLU A 391 -8.22 -17.08 -3.93
C GLU A 391 -8.10 -18.60 -3.93
N SER A 392 -8.77 -19.26 -4.87
CA SER A 392 -8.90 -20.72 -4.86
C SER A 392 -7.64 -21.48 -5.28
N MET A 393 -6.70 -20.82 -5.98
CA MET A 393 -5.46 -21.47 -6.41
C MET A 393 -4.58 -21.82 -5.20
N PRO A 394 -3.79 -22.90 -5.29
CA PRO A 394 -2.84 -23.23 -4.24
C PRO A 394 -1.80 -22.13 -4.10
N LYS A 395 -1.36 -21.92 -2.87
CA LYS A 395 -0.22 -21.05 -2.58
C LYS A 395 0.74 -21.66 -1.56
N ILE A 396 2.01 -21.36 -1.72
CA ILE A 396 3.09 -21.76 -0.83
C ILE A 396 3.67 -20.50 -0.20
N CYS A 397 3.47 -20.34 1.10
CA CYS A 397 3.92 -19.17 1.85
C CYS A 397 5.09 -19.54 2.76
N PHE A 398 6.25 -18.91 2.55
CA PHE A 398 7.39 -19.04 3.45
C PHE A 398 7.20 -18.07 4.63
N LEU A 399 6.88 -18.63 5.80
CA LEU A 399 6.74 -17.88 7.03
C LEU A 399 8.11 -17.60 7.64
N SER A 400 8.23 -16.43 8.25
CA SER A 400 9.50 -15.90 8.79
C SER A 400 9.33 -15.38 10.21
N HIS A 401 8.68 -14.23 10.39
CA HIS A 401 8.48 -13.61 11.69
C HIS A 401 7.10 -13.93 12.25
N SER A 402 6.14 -14.23 11.39
CA SER A 402 4.79 -14.64 11.78
C SER A 402 4.68 -16.15 11.84
N SER A 403 3.78 -16.62 12.70
CA SER A 403 3.32 -18.00 12.75
C SER A 403 2.17 -18.26 11.75
N VAL A 404 1.74 -19.52 11.68
CA VAL A 404 0.50 -19.89 11.01
C VAL A 404 -0.70 -19.18 11.67
N GLU A 405 -0.74 -19.14 13.00
CA GLU A 405 -1.81 -18.47 13.76
C GLU A 405 -1.91 -16.98 13.39
N ASN A 406 -0.77 -16.31 13.26
CA ASN A 406 -0.69 -14.90 12.88
C ASN A 406 -1.27 -14.62 11.50
N LEU A 407 -0.68 -15.24 10.46
CA LEU A 407 -0.88 -14.81 9.08
C LEU A 407 -1.84 -15.73 8.32
N THR A 408 -1.55 -17.03 8.28
CA THR A 408 -2.14 -17.96 7.31
C THR A 408 -3.28 -18.82 7.86
N LYS A 409 -3.62 -18.71 9.15
CA LYS A 409 -4.68 -19.47 9.84
C LYS A 409 -5.98 -19.57 9.04
N HIS A 410 -6.42 -18.44 8.48
CA HIS A 410 -7.68 -18.33 7.75
C HIS A 410 -7.53 -18.38 6.24
N TRP A 411 -6.29 -18.45 5.73
CA TRP A 411 -6.05 -18.47 4.30
C TRP A 411 -6.55 -19.78 3.68
N VAL A 412 -7.09 -19.69 2.47
CA VAL A 412 -7.58 -20.89 1.76
C VAL A 412 -6.46 -21.49 0.91
N ASN A 413 -6.52 -22.80 0.71
CA ASN A 413 -5.61 -23.58 -0.15
C ASN A 413 -4.12 -23.21 0.01
N THR A 414 -3.64 -23.21 1.26
CA THR A 414 -2.31 -22.69 1.62
C THR A 414 -1.42 -23.76 2.24
N ALA A 415 -0.23 -23.95 1.67
CA ALA A 415 0.89 -24.57 2.35
C ALA A 415 1.70 -23.49 3.07
N SER A 416 1.67 -23.51 4.41
CA SER A 416 2.48 -22.61 5.24
C SER A 416 3.78 -23.32 5.60
N LEU A 417 4.90 -22.84 5.07
CA LEU A 417 6.20 -23.47 5.26
C LEU A 417 7.03 -22.63 6.21
N PHE A 418 7.62 -23.31 7.19
CA PHE A 418 8.44 -22.71 8.23
C PHE A 418 9.47 -23.74 8.72
N THR A 419 10.37 -23.30 9.60
CA THR A 419 11.40 -24.16 10.18
C THR A 419 11.11 -24.44 11.65
N ASP A 420 11.40 -25.67 12.08
CA ASP A 420 11.45 -26.05 13.50
C ASP A 420 12.90 -25.98 14.05
N GLU A 421 13.88 -25.69 13.19
CA GLU A 421 15.30 -25.69 13.56
C GLU A 421 15.78 -24.33 14.07
N THR A 422 15.19 -23.23 13.58
CA THR A 422 15.60 -21.88 13.98
C THR A 422 14.90 -21.48 15.29
N PRO A 423 15.62 -21.35 16.43
CA PRO A 423 14.97 -21.25 17.75
C PRO A 423 14.13 -19.99 17.96
N CYS A 424 14.35 -18.94 17.17
CA CYS A 424 13.58 -17.71 17.28
C CYS A 424 12.27 -17.75 16.48
N TYR A 425 12.02 -18.76 15.63
CA TYR A 425 10.80 -18.85 14.84
C TYR A 425 9.60 -19.26 15.70
N PRO A 426 8.41 -18.65 15.52
CA PRO A 426 8.18 -17.33 14.93
C PRO A 426 8.71 -16.23 15.87
N CYS A 427 9.39 -15.22 15.34
CA CYS A 427 10.07 -14.24 16.21
C CYS A 427 9.18 -13.10 16.68
N HIS A 428 8.12 -12.78 15.92
CA HIS A 428 7.22 -11.64 16.11
C HIS A 428 7.93 -10.28 16.04
N GLN A 429 8.90 -10.15 15.13
CA GLN A 429 9.73 -8.96 14.98
C GLN A 429 9.87 -8.53 13.51
N LEU A 430 9.84 -7.22 13.27
CA LEU A 430 10.25 -6.65 11.98
C LEU A 430 11.76 -6.44 11.95
N HIS A 431 12.39 -6.89 10.85
CA HIS A 431 13.83 -6.80 10.64
C HIS A 431 14.14 -6.04 9.36
N TYR A 432 14.67 -4.81 9.48
CA TYR A 432 15.15 -4.03 8.32
C TYR A 432 16.62 -4.34 7.98
N THR A 433 17.35 -4.92 8.93
CA THR A 433 18.75 -5.34 8.82
C THR A 433 18.95 -6.62 9.64
N PHE A 434 20.15 -7.21 9.56
CA PHE A 434 20.54 -8.34 10.41
C PHE A 434 20.97 -7.95 11.83
N GLU A 435 20.79 -6.70 12.27
CA GLU A 435 21.15 -6.26 13.64
C GLU A 435 20.44 -7.10 14.72
N HIS A 436 19.21 -7.53 14.44
CA HIS A 436 18.39 -8.33 15.36
C HIS A 436 17.88 -9.63 14.74
N CYS A 437 18.38 -10.00 13.56
CA CYS A 437 18.00 -11.20 12.83
C CYS A 437 19.23 -12.10 12.66
N MET A 438 19.08 -13.41 12.85
CA MET A 438 20.18 -14.34 12.66
C MET A 438 20.41 -14.58 11.17
N GLU A 439 21.58 -14.19 10.66
CA GLU A 439 21.96 -14.35 9.25
C GLU A 439 22.64 -15.71 9.01
N HIS A 440 22.29 -16.37 7.91
CA HIS A 440 23.06 -17.45 7.33
C HIS A 440 24.15 -16.87 6.41
N VAL A 441 25.38 -16.79 6.95
CA VAL A 441 26.52 -16.08 6.35
C VAL A 441 26.81 -16.46 4.90
N GLN A 442 26.66 -17.72 4.51
CA GLN A 442 27.00 -18.14 3.14
C GLN A 442 26.00 -17.65 2.10
N THR A 443 24.72 -17.58 2.47
CA THR A 443 23.63 -17.20 1.55
C THR A 443 23.22 -15.74 1.67
N GLY A 444 23.59 -15.07 2.77
CA GLY A 444 23.13 -13.71 3.07
C GLY A 444 21.63 -13.59 3.38
N THR A 445 20.97 -14.69 3.77
CA THR A 445 19.54 -14.74 4.10
C THR A 445 19.33 -15.02 5.59
N ALA A 446 18.13 -14.76 6.11
CA ALA A 446 17.83 -15.11 7.50
C ALA A 446 17.85 -16.64 7.71
N MET A 447 18.37 -17.08 8.86
CA MET A 447 18.44 -18.49 9.24
C MET A 447 17.07 -19.17 9.18
N CYS A 448 15.99 -18.49 9.57
CA CYS A 448 14.64 -19.07 9.50
C CYS A 448 14.17 -19.37 8.07
N GLN A 449 14.67 -18.65 7.07
CA GLN A 449 14.40 -18.94 5.67
C GLN A 449 15.36 -20.02 5.14
N PHE A 450 16.66 -19.89 5.44
CA PHE A 450 17.65 -20.88 5.02
C PHE A 450 17.32 -22.30 5.52
N SER A 451 16.84 -22.43 6.75
CA SER A 451 16.47 -23.71 7.37
C SER A 451 15.15 -24.30 6.88
N ILE A 452 14.45 -23.70 5.92
CA ILE A 452 13.32 -24.36 5.24
C ILE A 452 13.90 -25.27 4.13
N PRO A 453 13.78 -26.60 4.24
CA PRO A 453 14.43 -27.51 3.30
C PRO A 453 13.81 -27.43 1.89
N PRO A 454 14.62 -27.54 0.82
CA PRO A 454 14.11 -27.54 -0.55
C PRO A 454 13.09 -28.66 -0.81
N ASP A 455 13.30 -29.85 -0.27
CA ASP A 455 12.39 -30.99 -0.48
C ASP A 455 10.97 -30.70 0.06
N THR A 456 10.86 -29.96 1.17
CA THR A 456 9.54 -29.55 1.70
C THR A 456 8.81 -28.61 0.73
N VAL A 457 9.53 -27.68 0.10
CA VAL A 457 8.96 -26.80 -0.92
C VAL A 457 8.59 -27.60 -2.17
N TRP A 458 9.45 -28.51 -2.60
CA TRP A 458 9.19 -29.38 -3.74
C TRP A 458 7.93 -30.23 -3.54
N ASP A 459 7.77 -30.86 -2.38
CA ASP A 459 6.59 -31.68 -2.07
C ASP A 459 5.30 -30.87 -2.17
N ALA A 460 5.32 -29.62 -1.71
CA ALA A 460 4.18 -28.70 -1.84
C ALA A 460 3.91 -28.32 -3.32
N VAL A 461 4.95 -28.04 -4.11
CA VAL A 461 4.81 -27.76 -5.56
C VAL A 461 4.23 -28.99 -6.28
N LEU A 462 4.75 -30.18 -5.98
CA LEU A 462 4.30 -31.43 -6.56
C LEU A 462 2.86 -31.78 -6.18
N ALA A 463 2.46 -31.50 -4.93
CA ALA A 463 1.08 -31.64 -4.48
C ALA A 463 0.13 -30.72 -5.28
N ALA A 464 0.50 -29.45 -5.46
CA ALA A 464 -0.28 -28.50 -6.27
C ALA A 464 -0.41 -28.97 -7.72
N TYR A 465 0.70 -29.38 -8.35
CA TYR A 465 0.71 -29.88 -9.71
C TYR A 465 -0.18 -31.13 -9.90
N ARG A 466 -0.02 -32.14 -9.04
CA ARG A 466 -0.82 -33.37 -9.07
C ARG A 466 -2.31 -33.12 -8.79
N GLY A 467 -2.61 -32.19 -7.89
CA GLY A 467 -3.98 -31.76 -7.60
C GLY A 467 -4.66 -31.23 -8.86
N ARG A 468 -4.01 -30.31 -9.56
CA ARG A 468 -4.50 -29.77 -10.83
C ARG A 468 -4.67 -30.84 -11.90
N GLU A 469 -3.69 -31.71 -12.10
CA GLU A 469 -3.77 -32.79 -13.09
C GLU A 469 -4.91 -33.77 -12.78
N THR A 470 -5.26 -33.93 -11.51
CA THR A 470 -6.43 -34.73 -11.11
C THR A 470 -7.73 -34.03 -11.49
N VAL A 471 -7.88 -32.73 -11.21
CA VAL A 471 -9.04 -31.94 -11.65
C VAL A 471 -9.18 -31.96 -13.18
N ASN A 472 -8.09 -31.77 -13.92
CA ASN A 472 -8.07 -31.81 -15.38
C ASN A 472 -8.54 -33.17 -15.93
N ARG A 473 -8.15 -34.27 -15.29
CA ARG A 473 -8.60 -35.62 -15.67
C ARG A 473 -10.08 -35.83 -15.38
N ILE A 474 -10.59 -35.34 -14.24
CA ILE A 474 -12.02 -35.43 -13.90
C ILE A 474 -12.87 -34.60 -14.88
N MET A 475 -12.44 -33.39 -15.23
CA MET A 475 -13.17 -32.51 -16.16
C MET A 475 -13.16 -33.00 -17.61
N ALA A 476 -12.21 -33.87 -17.98
CA ALA A 476 -12.09 -34.44 -19.32
C ALA A 476 -12.78 -35.80 -19.49
N ALA A 477 -13.18 -36.44 -18.38
CA ALA A 477 -13.96 -37.67 -18.36
C ALA A 477 -15.47 -37.35 -18.36
#